data_AF-A0A1J8Q0X6-F1
#
_entry.id   AF-A0A1J8Q0X6-F1
#
_cell.length_a   1.000
_cell.length_b   1.000
_cell.length_c   1.000
_cell.angle_alpha   90.00
_cell.angle_beta   90.00
_cell.angle_gamma   90.00
#
_symmetry.space_group_name_H-M   'P 1'
#
loop_
_entity.id
_entity.type
_entity.pdbx_description
1 polymer ?
#
loop_
_entity_poly.entity_id
_entity_poly.type
_entity_poly.pdbx_seq_one_letter_code
_entity_poly.pdbx_strand_id
1 'polypeptide(L)'
;MKASAEVGALKEHGDNALMLFVTCTGVPPHVIDSTEFRVFCSTLKANYKPPSATTLSDRLVRNECARIIKKWSTSFNLALCEVRANLPVNQTADPNSPNPSLVPIHSGAERTLSLWSDSLEPSHLTDRHCITFSSTAGHDGVYPL
;
A
#
# COMPACT_ATOMS: atom_id res chain seq x y z
N MET A 1 -18.98 32.41 -12.54
CA MET A 1 -17.93 31.96 -11.59
C MET A 1 -17.56 30.47 -11.77
N LYS A 2 -17.49 29.93 -13.00
CA LYS A 2 -17.29 28.47 -13.24
C LYS A 2 -15.83 28.06 -13.52
N ALA A 3 -14.96 29.03 -13.84
CA ALA A 3 -13.56 28.77 -14.22
C ALA A 3 -12.62 28.38 -13.06
N SER A 4 -12.96 28.69 -11.80
CA SER A 4 -12.04 28.47 -10.68
C SER A 4 -11.95 27.02 -10.21
N ALA A 5 -13.00 26.21 -10.42
CA ALA A 5 -13.01 24.82 -9.97
C ALA A 5 -12.25 23.90 -10.95
N GLU A 6 -12.34 24.17 -12.25
CA GLU A 6 -11.68 23.38 -13.30
C GLU A 6 -10.16 23.51 -13.25
N VAL A 7 -9.65 24.70 -12.90
CA VAL A 7 -8.19 24.94 -12.74
C VAL A 7 -7.62 24.12 -11.57
N GLY A 8 -8.39 23.95 -10.49
CA GLY A 8 -7.99 23.14 -9.34
C GLY A 8 -7.89 21.64 -9.69
N ALA A 9 -8.92 21.09 -10.33
CA ALA A 9 -8.96 19.69 -10.72
C ALA A 9 -7.83 19.31 -11.68
N LEU A 10 -7.50 20.19 -12.63
CA LEU A 10 -6.46 19.95 -13.61
C LEU A 10 -5.05 19.97 -13.00
N LYS A 11 -4.82 20.81 -11.98
CA LYS A 11 -3.57 20.81 -11.22
C LYS A 11 -3.43 19.52 -10.42
N GLU A 12 -4.47 19.14 -9.69
CA GLU A 12 -4.47 17.92 -8.88
C GLU A 12 -4.20 16.67 -9.74
N HIS A 13 -4.81 16.59 -10.92
CA HIS A 13 -4.55 15.49 -11.85
C HIS A 13 -3.10 15.46 -12.33
N GLY A 14 -2.52 16.63 -12.66
CA GLY A 14 -1.12 16.74 -13.04
C GLY A 14 -0.16 16.32 -11.93
N ASP A 15 -0.42 16.76 -10.70
CA ASP A 15 0.39 16.41 -9.53
C ASP A 15 0.32 14.91 -9.22
N ASN A 16 -0.86 14.31 -9.36
CA ASN A 16 -1.05 12.87 -9.19
C ASN A 16 -0.31 12.06 -10.27
N ALA A 17 -0.42 12.47 -11.54
CA ALA A 17 0.29 11.82 -12.64
C ALA A 17 1.81 11.91 -12.47
N LEU A 18 2.33 13.07 -12.04
CA LEU A 18 3.75 13.25 -11.76
C LEU A 18 4.21 12.35 -10.60
N MET A 19 3.45 12.29 -9.51
CA MET A 19 3.76 11.43 -8.37
C MET A 19 3.83 9.95 -8.75
N LEU A 20 2.87 9.47 -9.55
CA LEU A 20 2.91 8.10 -10.08
C LEU A 20 4.13 7.87 -10.97
N PHE A 21 4.43 8.80 -11.88
CA PHE A 21 5.60 8.69 -12.74
C PHE A 21 6.90 8.58 -11.93
N VAL A 22 7.13 9.52 -11.01
CA VAL A 22 8.34 9.57 -10.18
C VAL A 22 8.49 8.29 -9.36
N THR A 23 7.41 7.85 -8.71
CA THR A 23 7.43 6.67 -7.83
C THR A 23 7.61 5.38 -8.63
N CYS A 24 6.91 5.21 -9.76
CA CYS A 24 6.95 3.96 -10.52
C CYS A 24 8.20 3.82 -11.39
N THR A 25 8.85 4.91 -11.77
CA THR A 25 10.08 4.88 -12.59
C THR A 25 11.36 4.98 -11.76
N GLY A 26 11.25 5.16 -10.44
CA GLY A 26 12.41 5.30 -9.55
C GLY A 26 13.18 6.60 -9.76
N VAL A 27 12.53 7.65 -10.26
CA VAL A 27 13.15 8.97 -10.37
C VAL A 27 13.34 9.54 -8.96
N PRO A 28 14.54 9.99 -8.57
CA PRO A 28 14.73 10.62 -7.28
C PRO A 28 13.89 11.91 -7.14
N PRO A 29 13.19 12.14 -6.02
CA PRO A 29 12.31 13.29 -5.87
C PRO A 29 12.99 14.65 -6.11
N HIS A 30 14.27 14.79 -5.79
CA HIS A 30 15.02 16.04 -5.99
C HIS A 30 15.14 16.46 -7.46
N VAL A 31 15.00 15.52 -8.42
CA VAL A 31 15.04 15.81 -9.86
C VAL A 31 13.94 16.79 -10.27
N ILE A 32 12.79 16.77 -9.59
CA ILE A 32 11.66 17.65 -9.95
C ILE A 32 11.92 19.12 -9.61
N ASP A 33 12.87 19.39 -8.71
CA ASP A 33 13.31 20.74 -8.36
C ASP A 33 14.41 21.26 -9.28
N SER A 34 14.96 20.42 -10.17
CA SER A 34 15.92 20.85 -11.18
C SER A 34 15.34 21.89 -12.13
N THR A 35 16.20 22.76 -12.65
CA THR A 35 15.79 23.81 -13.58
C THR A 35 15.33 23.19 -14.90
N GLU A 36 16.01 22.14 -15.35
CA GLU A 36 15.74 21.38 -16.57
C GLU A 36 14.34 20.78 -16.53
N PHE A 37 13.97 20.15 -15.41
CA PHE A 37 12.64 19.57 -15.25
C PHE A 37 11.54 20.64 -15.24
N ARG A 38 11.78 21.77 -14.58
CA ARG A 38 10.83 22.89 -14.55
C ARG A 38 10.65 23.53 -15.92
N VAL A 39 11.73 23.67 -16.70
CA VAL A 39 11.67 24.12 -18.09
C VAL A 39 10.85 23.13 -18.92
N PHE A 40 11.12 21.83 -18.81
CA PHE A 40 10.34 20.78 -19.49
C PHE A 40 8.84 20.87 -19.18
N CYS A 41 8.44 20.95 -17.92
CA CYS A 41 7.04 21.13 -17.54
C CYS A 41 6.42 22.40 -18.12
N SER A 42 7.16 23.51 -18.09
CA SER A 42 6.70 24.81 -18.60
C SER A 42 6.53 24.81 -20.12
N THR A 43 7.40 24.09 -20.85
CA THR A 43 7.28 23.89 -22.30
C THR A 43 6.03 23.11 -22.66
N LEU A 44 5.68 22.07 -21.89
CA LEU A 44 4.47 21.30 -22.10
C LEU A 44 3.21 22.09 -21.71
N LYS A 45 3.28 22.86 -20.63
CA LYS A 45 2.15 23.64 -20.12
C LYS A 45 2.63 24.84 -19.28
N ALA A 46 2.61 26.02 -19.89
CA ALA A 46 3.17 27.25 -19.31
C ALA A 46 2.63 27.62 -17.92
N ASN A 47 1.38 27.29 -17.61
CA ASN A 47 0.75 27.62 -16.32
C ASN A 47 0.86 26.50 -15.28
N TYR A 48 1.41 25.34 -15.64
CA TYR A 48 1.61 24.26 -14.69
C TYR A 48 2.88 24.50 -13.89
N LYS A 49 2.72 24.58 -12.56
CA LYS A 49 3.84 24.63 -11.63
C LYS A 49 3.91 23.27 -10.93
N PRO A 50 4.94 22.45 -11.20
CA PRO A 50 5.06 21.17 -10.52
C PRO A 50 5.22 21.38 -9.00
N PRO A 51 4.80 20.41 -8.18
CA PRO A 51 5.09 20.41 -6.74
C PRO A 51 6.60 20.39 -6.50
N SER A 52 7.04 20.92 -5.35
CA SER A 52 8.42 20.74 -4.89
C SER A 52 8.69 19.29 -4.49
N ALA A 53 9.96 18.89 -4.44
CA ALA A 53 10.35 17.54 -3.98
C ALA A 53 9.79 17.25 -2.58
N THR A 54 9.82 18.25 -1.70
CA THR A 54 9.24 18.16 -0.35
C THR A 54 7.73 17.95 -0.39
N THR A 55 6.99 18.69 -1.23
CA THR A 55 5.54 18.53 -1.37
C THR A 55 5.20 17.15 -1.94
N LEU A 56 5.99 16.68 -2.90
CA LEU A 56 5.84 15.36 -3.50
C LEU A 56 5.99 14.26 -2.43
N SER A 57 7.11 14.26 -1.71
CA SER A 57 7.45 13.23 -0.72
C SER A 57 6.58 13.29 0.54
N ASP A 58 6.44 14.47 1.16
CA ASP A 58 5.78 14.59 2.46
C ASP A 58 4.26 14.50 2.39
N ARG A 59 3.68 14.84 1.24
CA ARG A 59 2.23 14.95 1.11
C ARG A 59 1.68 14.02 0.04
N LEU A 60 2.15 14.10 -1.21
CA LEU A 60 1.52 13.34 -2.29
C LEU A 60 1.77 11.83 -2.14
N VAL A 61 3.04 11.43 -1.98
CA VAL A 61 3.41 10.02 -1.76
C VAL A 61 2.80 9.50 -0.46
N ARG A 62 2.96 10.25 0.65
CA ARG A 62 2.41 9.87 1.95
C ARG A 62 0.89 9.65 1.92
N ASN A 63 0.14 10.56 1.30
CA ASN A 63 -1.31 10.46 1.18
C ASN A 63 -1.72 9.26 0.31
N GLU A 64 -1.00 9.02 -0.79
CA GLU A 64 -1.29 7.90 -1.68
C GLU A 64 -1.02 6.56 -0.99
N CYS A 65 0.10 6.44 -0.27
CA CYS A 65 0.39 5.28 0.58
C CYS A 65 -0.73 5.05 1.62
N ALA A 66 -1.17 6.10 2.31
CA ALA A 66 -2.26 5.99 3.29
C ALA A 66 -3.57 5.53 2.64
N ARG A 67 -3.88 6.04 1.43
CA ARG A 67 -5.06 5.65 0.66
C ARG A 67 -4.99 4.17 0.26
N ILE A 68 -3.84 3.72 -0.22
CA ILE A 68 -3.58 2.33 -0.60
C ILE A 68 -3.75 1.45 0.64
N ILE A 69 -3.04 1.71 1.73
CA ILE A 69 -3.13 0.95 2.98
C ILE A 69 -4.59 0.83 3.44
N LYS A 70 -5.32 1.95 3.49
CA LYS A 70 -6.74 1.94 3.88
C LYS A 70 -7.60 1.04 2.98
N LYS A 71 -7.36 1.06 1.66
CA LYS A 71 -8.06 0.22 0.69
C LYS A 71 -7.80 -1.26 0.96
N TRP A 72 -6.54 -1.65 1.14
CA TRP A 72 -6.17 -3.04 1.43
C TRP A 72 -6.70 -3.50 2.79
N SER A 73 -6.63 -2.68 3.83
CA SER A 73 -7.19 -3.02 5.14
C SER A 73 -8.69 -3.32 5.06
N THR A 74 -9.44 -2.56 4.25
CA THR A 74 -10.88 -2.81 4.10
C THR A 74 -11.14 -4.13 3.39
N SER A 75 -10.43 -4.39 2.29
CA SER A 75 -10.56 -5.64 1.54
C SER A 75 -10.17 -6.87 2.37
N PHE A 76 -9.08 -6.78 3.14
CA PHE A 76 -8.63 -7.86 3.99
C PHE A 76 -9.60 -8.17 5.14
N ASN A 77 -10.12 -7.12 5.82
CA ASN A 77 -11.10 -7.30 6.88
C ASN A 77 -12.42 -7.90 6.36
N LEU A 78 -12.88 -7.47 5.19
CA LEU A 78 -14.07 -8.05 4.56
C LEU A 78 -13.87 -9.54 4.24
N ALA A 79 -12.71 -9.92 3.69
CA ALA A 79 -12.38 -11.31 3.40
C ALA A 79 -12.35 -12.17 4.69
N LEU A 80 -11.75 -11.67 5.78
CA LEU A 80 -11.74 -12.38 7.06
C LEU A 80 -13.15 -12.57 7.65
N CYS A 81 -14.00 -11.56 7.54
CA CYS A 81 -15.40 -11.65 7.98
C CYS A 81 -16.18 -12.70 7.18
N GLU A 82 -15.97 -12.78 5.87
CA GLU A 82 -16.62 -13.77 5.00
C GLU A 82 -16.16 -15.21 5.34
N VAL A 83 -14.87 -15.42 5.57
CA VAL A 83 -14.34 -16.71 6.03
C VAL A 83 -14.98 -17.11 7.38
N ARG A 84 -15.09 -16.16 8.32
CA ARG A 84 -15.70 -16.41 9.63
C ARG A 84 -17.20 -16.68 9.56
N ALA A 85 -17.93 -16.01 8.67
CA ALA A 85 -19.37 -16.23 8.48
C ALA A 85 -19.70 -17.59 7.84
N ASN A 86 -18.79 -18.12 7.02
CA ASN A 86 -18.94 -19.41 6.35
C ASN A 86 -18.38 -20.59 7.15
N LEU A 87 -17.79 -20.35 8.32
CA LEU A 87 -17.39 -21.43 9.24
C LEU A 87 -18.67 -22.08 9.80
N PRO A 88 -18.90 -23.39 9.58
CA PRO A 88 -20.05 -24.06 10.14
C PRO A 88 -19.97 -23.94 11.67
N VAL A 89 -20.88 -23.18 12.26
CA VAL A 89 -21.16 -23.20 13.70
C VAL A 89 -21.82 -24.55 13.97
N ASN A 90 -21.01 -25.59 14.05
CA ASN A 90 -21.48 -26.91 14.45
C ASN A 90 -20.63 -27.40 15.61
N GLN A 91 -20.93 -26.86 16.78
CA GLN A 91 -20.70 -27.54 18.04
C GLN A 91 -21.99 -27.48 18.85
N THR A 92 -23.01 -28.18 18.36
CA THR A 92 -24.04 -28.69 19.27
C THR A 92 -23.33 -29.77 20.08
N ALA A 93 -23.00 -29.48 21.34
CA ALA A 93 -22.45 -30.48 22.24
C ALA A 93 -23.39 -31.68 22.25
N ASP A 94 -22.88 -32.87 21.90
CA ASP A 94 -23.66 -34.10 21.99
C ASP A 94 -24.01 -34.33 23.48
N PRO A 95 -25.30 -34.26 23.85
CA PRO A 95 -25.71 -34.42 25.25
C PRO A 95 -25.45 -35.82 25.79
N ASN A 96 -25.08 -36.78 24.94
CA ASN A 96 -24.79 -38.16 25.32
C ASN A 96 -23.28 -38.50 25.34
N SER A 97 -22.39 -37.54 25.11
CA SER A 97 -20.95 -37.80 25.19
C SER A 97 -20.55 -38.13 26.64
N PRO A 98 -19.99 -39.33 26.91
CA PRO A 98 -19.66 -39.75 28.27
C PRO A 98 -18.44 -39.02 28.87
N ASN A 99 -17.83 -38.09 28.13
CA ASN A 99 -16.71 -37.30 28.62
C ASN A 99 -16.79 -35.85 28.09
N PRO A 100 -17.30 -34.90 28.89
CA PRO A 100 -17.44 -33.49 28.47
C PRO A 100 -16.09 -32.74 28.33
N SER A 101 -14.95 -33.39 28.57
CA SER A 101 -13.62 -32.73 28.57
C SER A 101 -12.75 -32.98 27.33
N LEU A 102 -13.18 -33.83 26.39
CA LEU A 102 -12.40 -34.12 25.17
C LEU A 102 -13.27 -33.86 23.94
N VAL A 103 -13.22 -32.62 23.44
CA VAL A 103 -13.74 -32.31 22.10
C VAL A 103 -12.67 -32.73 21.09
N PRO A 104 -12.92 -33.72 20.21
CA PRO A 104 -11.99 -34.02 19.13
C PRO A 104 -12.07 -32.88 18.11
N ILE A 105 -11.02 -32.07 18.01
CA ILE A 105 -10.87 -31.14 16.89
C ILE A 105 -10.49 -31.98 15.67
N HIS A 106 -11.48 -32.54 14.97
CA HIS A 106 -11.28 -32.99 13.60
C HIS A 106 -11.23 -31.76 12.71
N SER A 107 -10.04 -31.16 12.56
CA SER A 107 -9.77 -30.17 11.51
C SER A 107 -9.70 -30.87 10.16
N GLY A 108 -10.85 -31.28 9.64
CA GLY A 108 -11.02 -31.72 8.25
C GLY A 108 -11.10 -30.51 7.33
N ALA A 109 -9.99 -29.77 7.19
CA ALA A 109 -9.86 -28.72 6.19
C ALA A 109 -8.43 -28.72 5.63
N GLU A 110 -8.07 -29.82 4.97
CA GLU A 110 -6.98 -29.81 3.99
C GLU A 110 -7.44 -29.03 2.76
N ARG A 111 -7.41 -27.69 2.86
CA ARG A 111 -7.26 -26.83 1.70
C ARG A 111 -5.93 -26.11 1.86
N THR A 112 -4.93 -26.68 1.20
CA THR A 112 -3.63 -26.09 0.90
C THR A 112 -3.84 -24.68 0.32
N LEU A 113 -3.75 -23.66 1.17
CA LEU A 113 -3.47 -22.28 0.74
C LEU A 113 -1.97 -22.07 0.79
N SER A 114 -1.25 -22.78 -0.08
CA SER A 114 0.11 -22.45 -0.45
C SER A 114 0.05 -21.35 -1.52
N LEU A 115 -0.21 -20.10 -1.12
CA LEU A 115 -0.02 -18.94 -2.00
C LEU A 115 0.22 -17.67 -1.18
N TRP A 116 1.52 -17.38 -1.01
CA TRP A 116 2.12 -16.04 -0.90
C TRP A 116 1.84 -15.28 0.39
N SER A 117 2.22 -15.88 1.52
CA SER A 117 2.67 -15.09 2.68
C SER A 117 4.18 -14.87 2.56
N ASP A 118 4.59 -14.00 1.63
CA ASP A 118 5.86 -13.31 1.81
C ASP A 118 5.66 -12.33 2.97
N SER A 119 6.17 -12.76 4.12
CA SER A 119 6.13 -12.06 5.39
C SER A 119 6.89 -10.74 5.28
N LEU A 120 6.18 -9.65 5.02
CA LEU A 120 6.67 -8.30 5.28
C LEU A 120 6.54 -8.02 6.78
N GLU A 121 7.42 -8.64 7.57
CA GLU A 121 7.61 -8.25 8.96
C GLU A 121 8.50 -7.00 8.99
N PRO A 122 8.03 -5.85 9.50
CA PRO A 122 8.88 -4.68 9.68
C PRO A 122 9.87 -4.96 10.81
N SER A 123 11.05 -5.48 10.47
CA SER A 123 12.13 -5.63 11.44
C SER A 123 12.71 -4.26 11.79
N HIS A 124 12.51 -3.87 13.05
CA HIS A 124 13.24 -2.85 13.80
C HIS A 124 13.29 -1.43 13.20
N LEU A 125 12.33 -0.63 13.67
CA LEU A 125 12.35 0.83 13.60
C LEU A 125 13.44 1.38 14.54
N THR A 126 14.69 1.41 14.08
CA THR A 126 15.75 2.22 14.71
C THR A 126 16.32 3.22 13.72
N ASP A 127 16.06 4.48 14.02
CA ASP A 127 16.80 5.68 13.68
C ASP A 127 17.17 5.93 12.19
N ARG A 128 16.45 6.91 11.63
CA ARG A 128 16.79 7.79 10.48
C ARG A 128 17.32 7.15 9.18
N HIS A 129 16.45 7.25 8.16
CA HIS A 129 16.74 7.40 6.72
C HIS A 129 16.93 6.17 5.81
N CYS A 130 16.44 4.97 6.14
CA CYS A 130 16.36 3.88 5.16
C CYS A 130 15.10 3.02 5.38
N ILE A 131 14.43 2.60 4.29
CA ILE A 131 13.54 1.44 4.30
C ILE A 131 14.24 0.36 3.47
N THR A 132 14.60 -0.76 4.09
CA THR A 132 15.23 -1.89 3.41
C THR A 132 14.15 -2.92 3.08
N PHE A 133 14.09 -3.36 1.83
CA PHE A 133 13.25 -4.49 1.41
C PHE A 133 14.16 -5.69 1.19
N SER A 134 13.97 -6.75 1.95
CA SER A 134 14.64 -8.03 1.72
C SER A 134 13.73 -8.92 0.90
N SER A 135 14.18 -9.31 -0.29
CA SER A 135 13.53 -10.36 -1.09
C SER A 135 14.18 -11.69 -0.78
N THR A 136 13.38 -12.73 -0.56
CA THR A 136 13.85 -14.12 -0.40
C THR A 136 14.52 -14.68 -1.67
N ALA A 137 14.43 -13.95 -2.79
CA ALA A 137 15.17 -14.21 -4.01
C ALA A 137 16.59 -13.60 -3.99
N GLY A 138 17.38 -13.87 -2.96
CA GLY A 138 18.86 -13.84 -2.99
C GLY A 138 19.59 -12.62 -3.58
N HIS A 139 18.97 -11.44 -3.62
CA HIS A 139 19.61 -10.21 -4.09
C HIS A 139 19.29 -9.08 -3.11
N ASP A 140 20.13 -8.97 -2.07
CA ASP A 140 20.17 -7.81 -1.19
C ASP A 140 20.79 -6.63 -1.97
N GLY A 141 19.93 -5.82 -2.57
CA GLY A 141 20.32 -4.53 -3.17
C GLY A 141 20.13 -3.41 -2.14
N VAL A 142 21.22 -2.82 -1.67
CA VAL A 142 21.18 -1.57 -0.90
C VAL A 142 21.12 -0.40 -1.88
N TYR A 143 19.97 0.28 -1.93
CA TYR A 143 19.82 1.50 -2.73
C TYR A 143 19.93 2.72 -1.81
N PRO A 144 20.94 3.59 -2.00
CA PRO A 144 20.96 4.89 -1.33
C PRO A 144 19.90 5.82 -1.95
N LEU A 145 19.27 6.63 -1.09
CA LEU A 145 18.41 7.76 -1.49
C LEU A 145 19.20 8.85 -2.22
#